data_AF-A0A661ZQ88-F1
#
_entry.id   AF-A0A661ZQ88-F1
#
_cell.length_a   1.000
_cell.length_b   1.000
_cell.length_c   1.000
_cell.angle_alpha   90.00
_cell.angle_beta   90.00
_cell.angle_gamma   90.00
#
_symmetry.space_group_name_H-M   'P 1'
#
loop_
_entity.id
_entity.type
_entity.pdbx_description
1 polymer ?
#
loop_
_entity_poly.entity_id
_entity_poly.type
_entity_poly.pdbx_seq_one_letter_code
_entity_poly.pdbx_strand_id
1 'polypeptide(L)'
;MRTISKYKFKWLRIWKKILFFFPLQLLKAYFKYHQTYLLIWLLPFFIILNNFGVTFGIPSLFLTPQYDGNIGLLSFLFMGLATGSFIMAFHISSYVVMSHRFPFIVTTRQPFLIYSQNNSTIPFIYILLYIYQSINFQLYNEYITFGRSLINILFFIIGIIIFILFSFGFFYIIVRIFPLLHSKIRQLIEKSFLKRYLKKQTRKKEHKINNIYAGAYGPENIELYIKGFFNIGRAKKFNHYDKKILSKVLYGQHLNAFYYIVLIISFIIIRGQFKDATSLILPAGASLLLIFTVITLGFSLLYIIFKKWTLIVLLIILFTTSNFLNLNNKIYNSAYGLNYNKQANIDISK
;
A
#
# COMPACT_ATOMS: atom_id res chain seq x y z
N MET A 1 -37.60 -30.50 -23.00
CA MET A 1 -36.11 -30.49 -23.09
C MET A 1 -35.46 -29.16 -23.49
N ARG A 2 -36.17 -28.14 -24.02
CA ARG A 2 -35.55 -26.85 -24.46
C ARG A 2 -35.34 -25.78 -23.37
N THR A 3 -35.96 -25.91 -22.21
CA THR A 3 -35.89 -24.91 -21.12
C THR A 3 -34.64 -25.07 -20.24
N ILE A 4 -34.24 -26.31 -19.92
CA ILE A 4 -33.09 -26.62 -19.04
C ILE A 4 -31.76 -26.13 -19.64
N SER A 5 -31.63 -26.12 -20.98
CA SER A 5 -30.45 -25.62 -21.71
C SER A 5 -30.22 -24.10 -21.55
N LYS A 6 -31.28 -23.29 -21.56
CA LYS A 6 -31.17 -21.82 -21.39
C LYS A 6 -30.70 -21.42 -19.99
N TYR A 7 -31.13 -22.14 -18.95
CA TYR A 7 -30.69 -21.86 -17.58
C TYR A 7 -29.21 -22.22 -17.39
N LYS A 8 -28.76 -23.38 -17.89
CA LYS A 8 -27.34 -23.79 -17.83
C LYS A 8 -26.43 -22.76 -18.51
N PHE A 9 -26.85 -22.21 -19.66
CA PHE A 9 -26.14 -21.13 -20.35
C PHE A 9 -26.13 -19.79 -19.60
N LYS A 10 -27.23 -19.44 -18.90
CA LYS A 10 -27.34 -18.19 -18.12
C LYS A 10 -26.41 -18.22 -16.89
N TRP A 11 -26.35 -19.35 -16.19
CA TRP A 11 -25.44 -19.55 -15.06
C TRP A 11 -23.97 -19.47 -15.49
N LEU A 12 -23.57 -20.18 -16.55
CA LEU A 12 -22.21 -20.10 -17.09
C LEU A 12 -21.80 -18.68 -17.47
N ARG A 13 -22.75 -17.88 -17.99
CA ARG A 13 -22.51 -16.46 -18.34
C ARG A 13 -22.37 -15.55 -17.12
N ILE A 14 -23.03 -15.86 -16.01
CA ILE A 14 -22.90 -15.12 -14.74
C ILE A 14 -21.57 -15.47 -14.07
N TRP A 15 -21.22 -16.75 -14.01
CA TRP A 15 -19.93 -17.21 -13.48
C TRP A 15 -18.74 -16.61 -14.24
N LYS A 16 -18.84 -16.56 -15.57
CA LYS A 16 -17.84 -15.89 -16.40
C LYS A 16 -17.64 -14.42 -15.99
N LYS A 17 -18.74 -13.67 -15.83
CA LYS A 17 -18.71 -12.26 -15.42
C LYS A 17 -18.11 -12.04 -14.04
N ILE A 18 -18.39 -12.94 -13.08
CA ILE A 18 -17.78 -12.91 -11.74
C ILE A 18 -16.29 -13.19 -11.85
N LEU A 19 -15.88 -14.20 -12.62
CA LEU A 19 -14.46 -14.52 -12.80
C LEU A 19 -13.67 -13.38 -13.46
N PHE A 20 -14.30 -12.59 -14.34
CA PHE A 20 -13.74 -11.39 -14.98
C PHE A 20 -14.13 -10.08 -14.28
N PHE A 21 -14.48 -10.16 -12.99
CA PHE A 21 -14.69 -9.01 -12.13
C PHE A 21 -13.34 -8.44 -11.68
N PHE A 22 -13.19 -7.13 -11.77
CA PHE A 22 -11.90 -6.48 -11.59
C PHE A 22 -11.22 -6.75 -10.23
N PRO A 23 -11.91 -6.72 -9.07
CA PRO A 23 -11.30 -7.09 -7.78
C PRO A 23 -10.72 -8.51 -7.76
N LEU A 24 -11.43 -9.48 -8.36
CA LEU A 24 -10.97 -10.86 -8.42
C LEU A 24 -9.78 -11.02 -9.38
N GLN A 25 -9.77 -10.27 -10.48
CA GLN A 25 -8.62 -10.24 -11.39
C GLN A 25 -7.39 -9.60 -10.73
N LEU A 26 -7.56 -8.55 -9.93
CA LEU A 26 -6.47 -7.97 -9.14
C LEU A 26 -5.85 -8.98 -8.18
N LEU A 27 -6.68 -9.74 -7.44
CA LEU A 27 -6.20 -10.81 -6.57
C LEU A 27 -5.39 -11.86 -7.35
N LYS A 28 -5.93 -12.35 -8.48
CA LYS A 28 -5.20 -13.30 -9.36
C LYS A 28 -3.88 -12.71 -9.85
N ALA A 29 -3.86 -11.44 -10.20
CA ALA A 29 -2.66 -10.75 -10.68
C ALA A 29 -1.57 -10.65 -9.60
N TYR A 30 -1.94 -10.46 -8.32
CA TYR A 30 -0.98 -10.52 -7.21
C TYR A 30 -0.32 -11.89 -7.10
N PHE A 31 -1.09 -12.97 -7.09
CA PHE A 31 -0.55 -14.34 -7.03
C PHE A 31 0.33 -14.68 -8.23
N LYS A 32 -0.01 -14.18 -9.43
CA LYS A 32 0.68 -14.52 -10.67
C LYS A 32 1.95 -13.70 -10.91
N TYR A 33 1.97 -12.41 -10.55
CA TYR A 33 3.03 -11.50 -10.98
C TYR A 33 3.75 -10.78 -9.86
N HIS A 34 3.11 -10.57 -8.70
CA HIS A 34 3.63 -9.70 -7.64
C HIS A 34 3.31 -10.23 -6.24
N GLN A 35 3.84 -11.42 -5.90
CA GLN A 35 3.60 -12.05 -4.59
C GLN A 35 4.18 -11.24 -3.42
N THR A 36 5.15 -10.37 -3.67
CA THR A 36 5.76 -9.50 -2.65
C THR A 36 4.75 -8.61 -1.93
N TYR A 37 3.74 -8.09 -2.62
CA TYR A 37 2.68 -7.32 -1.97
C TYR A 37 1.83 -8.18 -1.05
N LEU A 38 1.58 -9.45 -1.39
CA LEU A 38 0.88 -10.38 -0.50
C LEU A 38 1.72 -10.69 0.74
N LEU A 39 3.02 -10.92 0.57
CA LEU A 39 3.94 -11.15 1.69
C LEU A 39 3.95 -9.97 2.67
N ILE A 40 3.97 -8.74 2.16
CA ILE A 40 3.91 -7.53 3.00
C ILE A 40 2.60 -7.46 3.81
N TRP A 41 1.47 -7.90 3.23
CA TRP A 41 0.19 -7.95 3.94
C TRP A 41 0.09 -9.10 4.95
N LEU A 42 0.72 -10.24 4.69
CA LEU A 42 0.64 -11.42 5.57
C LEU A 42 1.13 -11.13 6.99
N LEU A 43 2.17 -10.32 7.14
CA LEU A 43 2.76 -10.04 8.44
C LEU A 43 1.78 -9.26 9.37
N PRO A 44 1.19 -8.12 8.96
CA PRO A 44 0.10 -7.49 9.71
C PRO A 44 -1.06 -8.45 10.03
N PHE A 45 -1.48 -9.30 9.09
CA PHE A 45 -2.52 -10.31 9.35
C PHE A 45 -2.12 -11.28 10.46
N PHE A 46 -0.90 -11.80 10.43
CA PHE A 46 -0.42 -12.72 11.46
C PHE A 46 -0.30 -12.05 12.83
N ILE A 47 0.09 -10.77 12.88
CA ILE A 47 0.12 -10.02 14.15
C ILE A 47 -1.29 -9.94 14.75
N ILE A 48 -2.27 -9.45 14.00
CA ILE A 48 -3.62 -9.22 14.54
C ILE A 48 -4.36 -10.53 14.87
N LEU A 49 -3.96 -11.64 14.22
CA LEU A 49 -4.51 -12.98 14.48
C LEU A 49 -3.79 -13.73 15.60
N ASN A 50 -2.85 -13.10 16.32
CA ASN A 50 -2.03 -13.74 17.36
C ASN A 50 -1.18 -14.92 16.83
N ASN A 51 -0.81 -14.93 15.56
CA ASN A 51 0.05 -15.95 14.95
C ASN A 51 1.53 -15.52 14.87
N PHE A 52 1.85 -14.28 15.24
CA PHE A 52 3.22 -13.75 15.21
C PHE A 52 3.51 -12.86 16.40
N GLY A 53 4.66 -13.08 17.05
CA GLY A 53 5.19 -12.17 18.07
C GLY A 53 4.42 -12.13 19.40
N VAL A 54 3.59 -13.13 19.68
CA VAL A 54 2.74 -13.19 20.90
C VAL A 54 3.58 -13.16 22.17
N THR A 55 4.67 -13.93 22.23
CA THR A 55 5.59 -13.98 23.37
C THR A 55 6.27 -12.65 23.67
N PHE A 56 6.37 -11.77 22.67
CA PHE A 56 6.96 -10.44 22.78
C PHE A 56 5.90 -9.33 22.94
N GLY A 57 4.62 -9.69 23.06
CA GLY A 57 3.52 -8.73 23.15
C GLY A 57 3.28 -7.93 21.86
N ILE A 58 3.79 -8.36 20.70
CA ILE A 58 3.61 -7.62 19.44
C ILE A 58 2.12 -7.41 19.09
N PRO A 59 1.21 -8.39 19.29
CA PRO A 59 -0.21 -8.18 19.03
C PRO A 59 -0.85 -7.06 19.85
N SER A 60 -0.45 -6.85 21.12
CA SER A 60 -1.04 -5.78 21.95
C SER A 60 -0.69 -4.39 21.39
N LEU A 61 0.51 -4.23 20.80
CA LEU A 61 0.91 -2.98 20.14
C LEU A 61 -0.04 -2.55 19.02
N PHE A 62 -0.71 -3.53 18.38
CA PHE A 62 -1.66 -3.31 17.31
C PHE A 62 -3.09 -3.26 17.83
N LEU A 63 -3.51 -4.24 18.62
CA LEU A 63 -4.91 -4.42 19.03
C LEU A 63 -5.34 -3.43 20.12
N THR A 64 -4.41 -2.99 20.96
CA THR A 64 -4.60 -2.01 22.04
C THR A 64 -3.48 -0.98 22.04
N PRO A 65 -3.38 -0.15 20.97
CA PRO A 65 -2.29 0.80 20.82
C PRO A 65 -2.25 1.77 22.01
N GLN A 66 -1.05 2.02 22.53
CA GLN A 66 -0.81 2.97 23.61
C GLN A 66 -0.22 4.27 23.06
N TYR A 67 -0.74 5.40 23.54
CA TYR A 67 -0.22 6.74 23.28
C TYR A 67 -0.08 7.42 24.63
N ASP A 68 1.12 7.93 24.92
CA ASP A 68 1.43 8.56 26.21
C ASP A 68 1.08 7.67 27.42
N GLY A 69 1.45 6.39 27.33
CA GLY A 69 1.19 5.38 28.38
C GLY A 69 -0.26 4.91 28.49
N ASN A 70 -1.20 5.47 27.72
CA ASN A 70 -2.63 5.20 27.86
C ASN A 70 -3.26 4.59 26.60
N ILE A 71 -4.22 3.68 26.81
CA ILE A 71 -5.09 3.14 25.75
C ILE A 71 -6.29 4.07 25.63
N GLY A 72 -6.34 4.86 24.56
CA GLY A 72 -7.41 5.84 24.39
C GLY A 72 -7.71 6.22 22.95
N LEU A 73 -8.58 7.22 22.82
CA LEU A 73 -9.12 7.68 21.54
C LEU A 73 -8.01 8.10 20.57
N LEU A 74 -7.02 8.85 21.06
CA LEU A 74 -5.88 9.31 20.27
C LEU A 74 -4.98 8.14 19.83
N SER A 75 -4.77 7.15 20.69
CA SER A 75 -3.98 5.97 20.36
C SER A 75 -4.60 5.21 19.19
N PHE A 76 -5.92 5.00 19.23
CA PHE A 76 -6.66 4.37 18.14
C PHE A 76 -6.73 5.26 16.89
N LEU A 77 -6.87 6.58 17.05
CA LEU A 77 -6.84 7.52 15.92
C LEU A 77 -5.51 7.45 15.16
N PHE A 78 -4.37 7.50 15.87
CA PHE A 78 -3.05 7.38 15.24
C PHE A 78 -2.81 6.01 14.62
N MET A 79 -3.28 4.94 15.26
CA MET A 79 -3.25 3.60 14.68
C MET A 79 -4.09 3.53 13.39
N GLY A 80 -5.25 4.20 13.37
CA GLY A 80 -6.09 4.36 12.19
C GLY A 80 -5.42 5.14 11.08
N LEU A 81 -4.80 6.29 11.39
CA LEU A 81 -4.02 7.09 10.43
C LEU A 81 -2.87 6.28 9.82
N ALA A 82 -2.12 5.54 10.64
CA ALA A 82 -1.05 4.67 10.17
C ALA A 82 -1.58 3.53 9.28
N THR A 83 -2.69 2.89 9.67
CA THR A 83 -3.35 1.86 8.86
C THR A 83 -3.84 2.44 7.53
N GLY A 84 -4.47 3.61 7.53
CA GLY A 84 -4.88 4.32 6.33
C GLY A 84 -3.69 4.65 5.42
N SER A 85 -2.55 5.04 6.00
CA SER A 85 -1.31 5.27 5.25
C SER A 85 -0.79 4.02 4.56
N PHE A 86 -0.82 2.88 5.26
CA PHE A 86 -0.39 1.60 4.73
C PHE A 86 -1.31 1.14 3.59
N ILE A 87 -2.62 1.29 3.75
CA ILE A 87 -3.62 1.01 2.70
C ILE A 87 -3.36 1.87 1.46
N MET A 88 -3.14 3.17 1.63
CA MET A 88 -2.85 4.06 0.51
C MET A 88 -1.52 3.75 -0.16
N ALA A 89 -0.48 3.43 0.61
CA ALA A 89 0.79 2.95 0.06
C ALA A 89 0.61 1.69 -0.78
N PHE A 90 -0.18 0.71 -0.31
CA PHE A 90 -0.51 -0.48 -1.07
C PHE A 90 -1.25 -0.15 -2.37
N HIS A 91 -2.26 0.72 -2.33
CA HIS A 91 -2.99 1.13 -3.53
C HIS A 91 -2.09 1.80 -4.57
N ILE A 92 -1.19 2.68 -4.14
CA ILE A 92 -0.36 3.50 -5.03
C ILE A 92 0.78 2.68 -5.61
N SER A 93 1.49 1.95 -4.75
CA SER A 93 2.58 1.08 -5.15
C SER A 93 2.10 0.04 -6.17
N SER A 94 0.99 -0.63 -5.90
CA SER A 94 0.43 -1.61 -6.83
C SER A 94 -0.13 -0.98 -8.10
N TYR A 95 -0.73 0.21 -8.04
CA TYR A 95 -1.15 0.94 -9.24
C TYR A 95 0.04 1.24 -10.15
N VAL A 96 1.15 1.71 -9.59
CA VAL A 96 2.37 1.99 -10.34
C VAL A 96 2.91 0.74 -11.03
N VAL A 97 2.90 -0.39 -10.33
CA VAL A 97 3.49 -1.64 -10.82
C VAL A 97 2.55 -2.35 -11.81
N MET A 98 1.25 -2.34 -11.58
CA MET A 98 0.30 -3.27 -12.19
C MET A 98 -0.71 -2.64 -13.16
N SER A 99 -0.95 -1.32 -13.10
CA SER A 99 -1.99 -0.65 -13.91
C SER A 99 -1.84 -0.84 -15.43
N HIS A 100 -0.62 -1.01 -15.94
CA HIS A 100 -0.37 -1.29 -17.37
C HIS A 100 -1.04 -2.58 -17.87
N ARG A 101 -1.36 -3.53 -16.98
CA ARG A 101 -2.09 -4.78 -17.30
C ARG A 101 -3.59 -4.55 -17.44
N PHE A 102 -4.08 -3.41 -16.95
CA PHE A 102 -5.49 -3.06 -16.89
C PHE A 102 -5.77 -1.76 -17.65
N PRO A 103 -5.55 -1.72 -18.97
CA PRO A 103 -5.62 -0.49 -19.75
C PRO A 103 -7.02 0.15 -19.81
N PHE A 104 -8.10 -0.62 -19.59
CA PHE A 104 -9.47 -0.09 -19.57
C PHE A 104 -9.65 1.03 -18.52
N ILE A 105 -8.86 1.02 -17.44
CA ILE A 105 -8.93 2.01 -16.36
C ILE A 105 -8.66 3.43 -16.89
N VAL A 106 -7.83 3.55 -17.93
CA VAL A 106 -7.49 4.83 -18.57
C VAL A 106 -8.69 5.46 -19.27
N THR A 107 -9.69 4.66 -19.65
CA THR A 107 -10.94 5.17 -20.27
C THR A 107 -11.88 5.82 -19.27
N THR A 108 -11.53 5.78 -17.97
CA THR A 108 -12.33 6.32 -16.88
C THR A 108 -11.86 7.72 -16.47
N ARG A 109 -12.74 8.51 -15.86
CA ARG A 109 -12.43 9.89 -15.43
C ARG A 109 -11.42 9.95 -14.29
N GLN A 110 -11.41 8.96 -13.40
CA GLN A 110 -10.56 8.92 -12.22
C GLN A 110 -9.86 7.54 -12.11
N PRO A 111 -8.82 7.31 -12.94
CA PRO A 111 -8.16 6.00 -13.06
C PRO A 111 -7.69 5.43 -11.73
N PHE A 112 -6.98 6.24 -10.94
CA PHE A 112 -6.43 5.82 -9.67
C PHE A 112 -7.52 5.49 -8.64
N LEU A 113 -8.57 6.31 -8.52
CA LEU A 113 -9.67 6.06 -7.58
C LEU A 113 -10.39 4.74 -7.90
N ILE A 114 -10.70 4.50 -9.18
CA ILE A 114 -11.37 3.26 -9.59
C ILE A 114 -10.47 2.06 -9.37
N TYR A 115 -9.17 2.18 -9.64
CA TYR A 115 -8.20 1.13 -9.31
C TYR A 115 -8.21 0.84 -7.80
N SER A 116 -8.06 1.85 -6.96
CA SER A 116 -8.00 1.70 -5.50
C SER A 116 -9.26 1.04 -4.94
N GLN A 117 -10.45 1.49 -5.35
CA GLN A 117 -11.73 0.89 -4.92
C GLN A 117 -11.82 -0.60 -5.24
N ASN A 118 -11.40 -0.99 -6.45
CA ASN A 118 -11.41 -2.40 -6.84
C ASN A 118 -10.28 -3.20 -6.20
N ASN A 119 -9.23 -2.52 -5.74
CA ASN A 119 -8.10 -3.10 -5.04
C ASN A 119 -8.27 -3.14 -3.51
N SER A 120 -9.44 -2.76 -2.98
CA SER A 120 -9.67 -2.70 -1.54
C SER A 120 -10.01 -4.04 -0.89
N THR A 121 -10.05 -5.16 -1.62
CA THR A 121 -10.43 -6.46 -1.04
C THR A 121 -9.52 -6.89 0.11
N ILE A 122 -8.19 -6.81 -0.05
CA ILE A 122 -7.24 -7.19 1.01
C ILE A 122 -7.33 -6.21 2.20
N PRO A 123 -7.25 -4.88 2.01
CA PRO A 123 -7.49 -3.90 3.08
C PRO A 123 -8.79 -4.10 3.85
N PHE A 124 -9.88 -4.38 3.13
CA PHE A 124 -11.21 -4.52 3.74
C PHE A 124 -11.27 -5.74 4.67
N ILE A 125 -10.74 -6.88 4.23
CA ILE A 125 -10.64 -8.08 5.07
C ILE A 125 -9.78 -7.81 6.29
N TYR A 126 -8.65 -7.11 6.13
CA TYR A 126 -7.79 -6.71 7.26
C TYR A 126 -8.54 -5.85 8.28
N ILE A 127 -9.27 -4.83 7.83
CA ILE A 127 -10.03 -3.94 8.73
C ILE A 127 -11.08 -4.74 9.50
N LEU A 128 -11.84 -5.62 8.84
CA LEU A 128 -12.85 -6.44 9.52
C LEU A 128 -12.24 -7.34 10.60
N LEU A 129 -11.15 -8.03 10.28
CA LEU A 129 -10.44 -8.89 11.24
C LEU A 129 -9.82 -8.08 12.37
N TYR A 130 -9.23 -6.93 12.06
CA TYR A 130 -8.67 -6.03 13.08
C TYR A 130 -9.76 -5.56 14.05
N ILE A 131 -10.92 -5.11 13.56
CA ILE A 131 -12.03 -4.67 14.40
C ILE A 131 -12.46 -5.79 15.34
N TYR A 132 -12.70 -6.99 14.80
CA TYR A 132 -13.10 -8.15 15.59
C TYR A 132 -12.06 -8.49 16.67
N GLN A 133 -10.80 -8.62 16.28
CA GLN A 133 -9.74 -9.01 17.22
C GLN A 133 -9.42 -7.92 18.24
N SER A 134 -9.47 -6.65 17.86
CA SER A 134 -9.21 -5.54 18.76
C SER A 134 -10.33 -5.37 19.79
N ILE A 135 -11.60 -5.60 19.43
CA ILE A 135 -12.70 -5.61 20.41
C ILE A 135 -12.50 -6.77 21.40
N ASN A 136 -12.21 -7.98 20.91
CA ASN A 136 -11.97 -9.13 21.80
C ASN A 136 -10.80 -8.89 22.74
N PHE A 137 -9.67 -8.38 22.23
CA PHE A 137 -8.49 -8.12 23.04
C PHE A 137 -8.77 -7.04 24.10
N GLN A 138 -9.50 -5.97 23.75
CA GLN A 138 -9.88 -4.94 24.71
C GLN A 138 -10.76 -5.47 25.84
N LEU A 139 -11.73 -6.34 25.53
CA LEU A 139 -12.65 -6.90 26.52
C LEU A 139 -11.99 -7.91 27.45
N TYR A 140 -11.20 -8.84 26.88
CA TYR A 140 -10.72 -10.01 27.60
C TYR A 140 -9.30 -9.87 28.16
N ASN A 141 -8.45 -9.03 27.55
CA ASN A 141 -7.07 -8.84 28.00
C ASN A 141 -6.87 -7.54 28.78
N GLU A 142 -7.50 -6.44 28.35
CA GLU A 142 -7.37 -5.12 29.00
C GLU A 142 -8.56 -4.76 29.91
N TYR A 143 -9.60 -5.62 29.97
CA TYR A 143 -10.82 -5.40 30.76
C TYR A 143 -11.52 -4.05 30.49
N ILE A 144 -11.37 -3.53 29.27
CA ILE A 144 -12.04 -2.30 28.82
C ILE A 144 -13.51 -2.63 28.55
N THR A 145 -14.42 -1.77 28.98
CA THR A 145 -15.86 -1.99 28.75
C THR A 145 -16.20 -2.01 27.25
N PHE A 146 -17.25 -2.75 26.88
CA PHE A 146 -17.68 -2.86 25.48
C PHE A 146 -17.98 -1.50 24.84
N GLY A 147 -18.69 -0.63 25.56
CA GLY A 147 -18.99 0.73 25.08
C GLY A 147 -17.73 1.54 24.79
N ARG A 148 -16.73 1.49 25.67
CA ARG A 148 -15.46 2.19 25.45
C ARG A 148 -14.67 1.59 24.28
N SER A 149 -14.71 0.26 24.14
CA SER A 149 -14.07 -0.46 23.03
C SER A 149 -14.65 -0.05 21.67
N LEU A 150 -15.98 0.13 21.57
CA LEU A 150 -16.62 0.62 20.34
C LEU A 150 -16.20 2.05 19.99
N ILE A 151 -16.07 2.94 20.98
CA ILE A 151 -15.61 4.32 20.75
C ILE A 151 -14.14 4.31 20.26
N ASN A 152 -13.29 3.48 20.86
CA ASN A 152 -11.90 3.31 20.42
C ASN A 152 -11.84 2.86 18.95
N ILE A 153 -12.63 1.85 18.56
CA ILE A 153 -12.74 1.38 17.17
C ILE A 153 -13.26 2.47 16.22
N LEU A 154 -14.22 3.27 16.67
CA LEU A 154 -14.75 4.39 15.88
C LEU A 154 -13.65 5.41 15.55
N PHE A 155 -12.80 5.76 16.52
CA PHE A 155 -11.65 6.66 16.28
C PHE A 155 -10.61 6.03 15.35
N PHE A 156 -10.40 4.71 15.41
CA PHE A 156 -9.56 4.00 14.44
C PHE A 156 -10.12 4.10 13.00
N ILE A 157 -11.42 3.87 12.82
CA ILE A 157 -12.07 3.99 11.51
C ILE A 157 -11.99 5.44 11.00
N ILE A 158 -12.25 6.43 11.87
CA ILE A 158 -12.09 7.85 11.55
C ILE A 158 -10.67 8.16 11.09
N GLY A 159 -9.65 7.66 11.79
CA GLY A 159 -8.25 7.83 11.40
C GLY A 159 -7.96 7.29 10.00
N ILE A 160 -8.47 6.09 9.67
CA ILE A 160 -8.35 5.52 8.32
C ILE A 160 -8.99 6.43 7.27
N ILE A 161 -10.24 6.86 7.51
CA ILE A 161 -11.00 7.69 6.58
C ILE A 161 -10.31 9.03 6.36
N ILE A 162 -9.86 9.70 7.43
CA ILE A 162 -9.13 10.96 7.36
C ILE A 162 -7.90 10.80 6.46
N PHE A 163 -7.09 9.76 6.67
CA PHE A 163 -5.88 9.57 5.89
C PHE A 163 -6.18 9.29 4.41
N ILE A 164 -7.19 8.47 4.12
CA ILE A 164 -7.60 8.14 2.74
C ILE A 164 -8.11 9.40 2.02
N LEU A 165 -8.98 10.19 2.66
CA LEU A 165 -9.50 11.43 2.10
C LEU A 165 -8.39 12.45 1.87
N PHE A 166 -7.51 12.64 2.85
CA PHE A 166 -6.32 13.48 2.74
C PHE A 166 -5.46 13.04 1.54
N SER A 167 -5.22 11.73 1.40
CA SER A 167 -4.42 11.16 0.33
C SER A 167 -5.01 11.39 -1.06
N PHE A 168 -6.32 11.18 -1.24
CA PHE A 168 -6.98 11.44 -2.51
C PHE A 168 -7.07 12.93 -2.85
N GLY A 169 -7.37 13.78 -1.85
CA GLY A 169 -7.34 15.24 -2.01
C GLY A 169 -5.97 15.73 -2.44
N PHE A 170 -4.92 15.21 -1.79
CA PHE A 170 -3.55 15.52 -2.13
C PHE A 170 -3.14 15.01 -3.52
N PHE A 171 -3.53 13.80 -3.90
CA PHE A 171 -3.31 13.28 -5.26
C PHE A 171 -4.01 14.13 -6.31
N TYR A 172 -5.25 14.58 -6.05
CA TYR A 172 -5.97 15.49 -6.93
C TYR A 172 -5.23 16.83 -7.12
N ILE A 173 -4.71 17.41 -6.02
CA ILE A 173 -3.88 18.62 -6.05
C ILE A 173 -2.63 18.37 -6.91
N ILE A 174 -1.91 17.26 -6.71
CA ILE A 174 -0.73 16.92 -7.53
C ILE A 174 -1.10 16.87 -9.01
N VAL A 175 -2.12 16.09 -9.36
CA VAL A 175 -2.54 15.89 -10.76
C VAL A 175 -2.94 17.20 -11.43
N ARG A 176 -3.51 18.15 -10.68
CA ARG A 176 -3.99 19.44 -11.22
C ARG A 176 -2.90 20.52 -11.27
N ILE A 177 -2.01 20.58 -10.28
CA ILE A 177 -1.00 21.64 -10.14
C ILE A 177 0.30 21.28 -10.89
N PHE A 178 0.74 20.03 -10.81
CA PHE A 178 2.03 19.61 -11.36
C PHE A 178 2.13 19.50 -12.90
N PRO A 179 1.06 19.51 -13.73
CA PRO A 179 1.21 19.65 -15.18
C PRO A 179 1.99 20.91 -15.60
N LEU A 180 1.89 22.00 -14.81
CA LEU A 180 2.64 23.24 -15.02
C LEU A 180 4.13 23.12 -14.66
N LEU A 181 4.46 22.26 -13.69
CA LEU A 181 5.84 21.93 -13.30
C LEU A 181 6.46 20.89 -14.25
N HIS A 182 5.63 19.98 -14.76
CA HIS A 182 6.00 18.87 -15.64
C HIS A 182 6.58 19.37 -16.97
N SER A 183 6.02 20.44 -17.56
CA SER A 183 6.58 21.04 -18.77
C SER A 183 8.00 21.59 -18.54
N LYS A 184 8.23 22.28 -17.42
CA LYS A 184 9.54 22.83 -17.02
C LYS A 184 10.56 21.74 -16.70
N ILE A 185 10.21 20.76 -15.86
CA ILE A 185 11.11 19.64 -15.50
C ILE A 185 11.43 18.78 -16.71
N ARG A 186 10.45 18.51 -17.58
CA ARG A 186 10.68 17.75 -18.81
C ARG A 186 11.59 18.50 -19.77
N GLN A 187 11.47 19.83 -19.90
CA GLN A 187 12.41 20.64 -20.66
C GLN A 187 13.82 20.62 -20.06
N LEU A 188 13.97 20.58 -18.74
CA LEU A 188 15.27 20.46 -18.05
C LEU A 188 15.89 19.07 -18.23
N ILE A 189 15.10 18.00 -18.17
CA ILE A 189 15.55 16.62 -18.39
C ILE A 189 15.84 16.36 -19.89
N GLU A 190 15.08 16.96 -20.81
CA GLU A 190 15.33 16.88 -22.26
C GLU A 190 16.61 17.66 -22.68
N LYS A 191 17.09 18.57 -21.82
CA LYS A 191 18.36 19.29 -21.97
C LYS A 191 19.56 18.59 -21.30
N SER A 192 19.39 17.54 -20.49
CA SER A 192 20.49 16.85 -19.79
C SER A 192 20.93 15.53 -20.46
N PHE A 193 22.10 15.01 -20.08
CA PHE A 193 22.71 13.75 -20.57
C PHE A 193 21.81 12.50 -20.46
N LEU A 194 20.73 12.56 -19.66
CA LEU A 194 19.73 11.49 -19.49
C LEU A 194 18.85 11.24 -20.72
N LYS A 195 18.87 12.13 -21.72
CA LYS A 195 18.14 11.99 -22.99
C LYS A 195 18.40 10.65 -23.70
N ARG A 196 19.64 10.16 -23.67
CA ARG A 196 20.04 8.91 -24.36
C ARG A 196 19.53 7.66 -23.64
N TYR A 197 19.44 7.70 -22.31
CA TYR A 197 18.95 6.57 -21.50
C TYR A 197 17.43 6.47 -21.54
N LEU A 198 16.72 7.60 -21.43
CA LEU A 198 15.25 7.66 -21.53
C LEU A 198 14.74 7.29 -22.94
N LYS A 199 15.41 7.74 -24.02
CA LYS A 199 15.03 7.43 -25.42
C LYS A 199 15.23 5.95 -25.79
N LYS A 200 16.20 5.26 -25.16
CA LYS A 200 16.43 3.81 -25.34
C LYS A 200 15.41 2.99 -24.55
N GLN A 201 14.91 3.52 -23.42
CA GLN A 201 13.88 2.89 -22.60
C GLN A 201 12.46 3.05 -23.17
N THR A 202 12.17 4.16 -23.87
CA THR A 202 10.89 4.38 -24.58
C THR A 202 10.77 3.52 -25.84
N ARG A 203 11.81 3.41 -26.68
CA ARG A 203 11.82 2.52 -27.87
C ARG A 203 11.67 1.02 -27.53
N LYS A 204 12.32 0.55 -26.45
CA LYS A 204 12.12 -0.84 -25.96
C LYS A 204 10.75 -1.06 -25.31
N LYS A 205 10.09 0.00 -24.80
CA LYS A 205 8.70 -0.07 -24.34
C LYS A 205 7.73 -0.17 -25.54
N GLU A 206 7.95 0.57 -26.63
CA GLU A 206 7.10 0.50 -27.84
C GLU A 206 7.01 -0.91 -28.45
N HIS A 207 8.11 -1.67 -28.49
CA HIS A 207 8.06 -3.07 -28.97
C HIS A 207 7.37 -4.03 -28.00
N LYS A 208 7.44 -3.81 -26.67
CA LYS A 208 6.72 -4.62 -25.67
C LYS A 208 5.23 -4.29 -25.60
N ILE A 209 4.87 -3.04 -25.89
CA ILE A 209 3.51 -2.52 -25.99
C ILE A 209 2.74 -3.27 -27.10
N ASN A 210 3.35 -3.53 -28.26
CA ASN A 210 2.66 -4.24 -29.34
C ASN A 210 2.15 -5.65 -28.96
N ASN A 211 2.84 -6.36 -28.06
CA ASN A 211 2.43 -7.69 -27.60
C ASN A 211 1.50 -7.66 -26.37
N ILE A 212 1.55 -6.62 -25.53
CA ILE A 212 0.67 -6.47 -24.35
C ILE A 212 -0.76 -6.04 -24.76
N TYR A 213 -0.90 -5.33 -25.89
CA TYR A 213 -2.18 -4.86 -26.43
C TYR A 213 -2.78 -5.77 -27.51
N ALA A 214 -2.37 -7.04 -27.56
CA ALA A 214 -2.95 -8.03 -28.46
C ALA A 214 -4.30 -8.55 -27.90
N GLY A 215 -5.37 -7.74 -28.00
CA GLY A 215 -6.73 -8.17 -27.65
C GLY A 215 -7.69 -7.04 -27.24
N ALA A 216 -8.98 -7.22 -27.54
CA ALA A 216 -10.11 -6.29 -27.30
C ALA A 216 -10.26 -5.72 -25.89
N TYR A 217 -9.78 -6.47 -24.90
CA TYR A 217 -9.97 -6.21 -23.48
C TYR A 217 -8.67 -6.32 -22.67
N GLY A 218 -7.51 -6.39 -23.35
CA GLY A 218 -6.19 -6.44 -22.73
C GLY A 218 -5.86 -7.83 -22.19
N PRO A 219 -4.73 -8.00 -21.51
CA PRO A 219 -4.24 -9.33 -21.12
C PRO A 219 -5.16 -10.03 -20.11
N GLU A 220 -5.97 -9.29 -19.35
CA GLU A 220 -6.79 -9.85 -18.26
C GLU A 220 -8.31 -9.78 -18.50
N ASN A 221 -8.75 -9.40 -19.71
CA ASN A 221 -10.14 -9.43 -20.18
C ASN A 221 -11.18 -9.03 -19.12
N ILE A 222 -11.17 -7.79 -18.66
CA ILE A 222 -12.09 -7.33 -17.60
C ILE A 222 -13.46 -7.02 -18.20
N GLU A 223 -14.52 -7.56 -17.58
CA GLU A 223 -15.90 -7.33 -18.01
C GLU A 223 -16.66 -6.41 -17.04
N LEU A 224 -16.44 -6.56 -15.73
CA LEU A 224 -17.14 -5.85 -14.66
C LEU A 224 -16.15 -5.21 -13.69
N TYR A 225 -16.52 -4.05 -13.13
CA TYR A 225 -15.73 -3.37 -12.10
C TYR A 225 -16.63 -2.54 -11.17
N ILE A 226 -16.18 -2.26 -9.96
CA ILE A 226 -16.83 -1.34 -9.02
C ILE A 226 -16.59 0.09 -9.51
N LYS A 227 -17.66 0.79 -9.89
CA LYS A 227 -17.61 2.18 -10.39
C LYS A 227 -17.78 3.20 -9.26
N GLY A 228 -18.46 2.82 -8.18
CA GLY A 228 -18.67 3.60 -6.97
C GLY A 228 -19.19 2.70 -5.84
N PHE A 229 -19.44 3.24 -4.65
CA PHE A 229 -19.71 2.47 -3.43
C PHE A 229 -20.75 1.34 -3.58
N PHE A 230 -21.79 1.53 -4.38
CA PHE A 230 -22.82 0.51 -4.62
C PHE A 230 -23.11 0.24 -6.11
N ASN A 231 -22.26 0.73 -7.01
CA ASN A 231 -22.53 0.70 -8.44
C ASN A 231 -21.50 -0.13 -9.20
N ILE A 232 -21.98 -1.13 -9.95
CA ILE A 232 -21.15 -1.97 -10.82
C ILE A 232 -21.18 -1.42 -12.24
N GLY A 233 -20.00 -1.11 -12.78
CA GLY A 233 -19.79 -0.69 -14.16
C GLY A 233 -19.37 -1.84 -15.07
N ARG A 234 -19.59 -1.67 -16.39
CA ARG A 234 -19.02 -2.53 -17.42
C ARG A 234 -17.77 -1.89 -18.00
N ALA A 235 -16.69 -2.67 -18.12
CA ALA A 235 -15.47 -2.19 -18.73
C ALA A 235 -15.70 -1.93 -20.23
N LYS A 236 -15.22 -0.76 -20.70
CA LYS A 236 -15.31 -0.39 -22.12
C LYS A 236 -14.16 -1.04 -22.90
N LYS A 237 -14.44 -1.46 -24.14
CA LYS A 237 -13.42 -1.89 -25.09
C LYS A 237 -12.47 -0.71 -25.36
N PHE A 238 -11.16 -0.94 -25.27
CA PHE A 238 -10.17 0.13 -25.51
C PHE A 238 -9.49 0.03 -26.88
N ASN A 239 -9.83 -0.95 -27.71
CA ASN A 239 -9.20 -1.18 -29.02
C ASN A 239 -9.30 -0.03 -30.02
N HIS A 240 -10.28 0.85 -29.82
CA HIS A 240 -10.49 2.01 -30.68
C HIS A 240 -9.54 3.18 -30.35
N TYR A 241 -8.78 3.09 -29.24
CA TYR A 241 -7.82 4.13 -28.86
C TYR A 241 -6.44 3.83 -29.41
N ASP A 242 -5.80 4.85 -29.99
CA ASP A 242 -4.42 4.77 -30.44
C ASP A 242 -3.50 4.36 -29.29
N LYS A 243 -2.70 3.31 -29.53
CA LYS A 243 -1.73 2.77 -28.56
C LYS A 243 -0.77 3.85 -28.04
N LYS A 244 -0.43 4.84 -28.89
CA LYS A 244 0.42 6.00 -28.54
C LYS A 244 -0.26 6.95 -27.53
N ILE A 245 -1.57 7.15 -27.65
CA ILE A 245 -2.34 8.00 -26.73
C ILE A 245 -2.51 7.27 -25.39
N LEU A 246 -2.87 5.99 -25.43
CA LEU A 246 -3.05 5.17 -24.24
C LEU A 246 -1.77 5.07 -23.42
N SER A 247 -0.63 4.83 -24.07
CA SER A 247 0.67 4.76 -23.41
C SER A 247 1.10 6.11 -22.81
N LYS A 248 0.80 7.22 -23.49
CA LYS A 248 1.06 8.58 -22.98
C LYS A 248 0.26 8.86 -21.70
N VAL A 249 -1.03 8.51 -21.67
CA VAL A 249 -1.86 8.74 -20.47
C VAL A 249 -1.44 7.84 -19.32
N LEU A 250 -1.17 6.55 -19.56
CA LEU A 250 -0.63 5.65 -18.54
C LEU A 250 0.68 6.18 -17.96
N TYR A 251 1.60 6.60 -18.82
CA TYR A 251 2.89 7.14 -18.40
C TYR A 251 2.74 8.41 -17.54
N GLY A 252 1.84 9.33 -17.90
CA GLY A 252 1.53 10.50 -17.08
C GLY A 252 1.00 10.14 -15.70
N GLN A 253 0.10 9.15 -15.63
CA GLN A 253 -0.44 8.68 -14.34
C GLN A 253 0.63 7.99 -13.47
N HIS A 254 1.56 7.24 -14.07
CA HIS A 254 2.70 6.67 -13.36
C HIS A 254 3.62 7.74 -12.77
N LEU A 255 3.86 8.84 -13.51
CA LEU A 255 4.66 9.95 -13.01
C LEU A 255 3.97 10.70 -11.86
N ASN A 256 2.65 10.90 -11.93
CA ASN A 256 1.89 11.51 -10.84
C ASN A 256 1.96 10.65 -9.57
N ALA A 257 1.82 9.32 -9.72
CA ALA A 257 2.00 8.40 -8.62
C ALA A 257 3.43 8.39 -8.07
N PHE A 258 4.46 8.52 -8.93
CA PHE A 258 5.85 8.68 -8.50
C PHE A 258 6.06 9.94 -7.64
N TYR A 259 5.56 11.10 -8.08
CA TYR A 259 5.66 12.33 -7.27
C TYR A 259 4.99 12.18 -5.91
N TYR A 260 3.82 11.55 -5.88
CA TYR A 260 3.13 11.26 -4.65
C TYR A 260 3.95 10.35 -3.71
N ILE A 261 4.58 9.29 -4.25
CA ILE A 261 5.45 8.40 -3.47
C ILE A 261 6.64 9.16 -2.86
N VAL A 262 7.37 9.93 -3.68
CA VAL A 262 8.52 10.72 -3.22
C VAL A 262 8.10 11.67 -2.10
N LEU A 263 6.93 12.28 -2.23
CA LEU A 263 6.43 13.23 -1.28
C LEU A 263 5.99 12.59 0.05
N ILE A 264 5.30 11.43 0.03
CA ILE A 264 5.02 10.69 1.27
C ILE A 264 6.32 10.30 1.96
N ILE A 265 7.29 9.77 1.23
CA ILE A 265 8.57 9.38 1.80
C ILE A 265 9.26 10.60 2.44
N SER A 266 9.21 11.76 1.78
CA SER A 266 9.71 13.02 2.34
C SER A 266 9.01 13.38 3.65
N PHE A 267 7.68 13.32 3.73
CA PHE A 267 6.95 13.57 4.97
C PHE A 267 7.33 12.61 6.10
N ILE A 268 7.51 11.33 5.79
CA ILE A 268 7.92 10.32 6.79
C ILE A 268 9.35 10.62 7.30
N ILE A 269 10.27 10.98 6.40
CA ILE A 269 11.65 11.35 6.77
C ILE A 269 11.67 12.63 7.61
N ILE A 270 10.93 13.66 7.20
CA ILE A 270 10.83 14.93 7.92
C ILE A 270 10.25 14.71 9.31
N ARG A 271 9.18 13.91 9.44
CA ARG A 271 8.62 13.52 10.74
C ARG A 271 9.67 12.82 11.60
N GLY A 272 10.52 12.00 10.99
CA GLY A 272 11.65 11.35 11.66
C GLY A 272 12.67 12.31 12.29
N GLN A 273 12.68 13.61 11.95
CA GLN A 273 13.55 14.59 12.60
C GLN A 273 13.00 15.09 13.95
N PHE A 274 11.70 14.94 14.21
CA PHE A 274 11.03 15.46 15.41
C PHE A 274 10.71 14.36 16.44
N LYS A 275 11.65 13.43 16.64
CA LYS A 275 11.47 12.22 17.46
C LYS A 275 11.26 12.54 18.95
N ASP A 276 11.87 13.63 19.41
CA ASP A 276 12.01 13.96 20.84
C ASP A 276 10.85 14.82 21.35
N ALA A 277 9.93 15.24 20.48
CA ALA A 277 8.72 15.94 20.88
C ALA A 277 7.70 14.94 21.45
N THR A 278 7.38 15.08 22.74
CA THR A 278 6.44 14.20 23.46
C THR A 278 5.06 14.12 22.81
N SER A 279 4.59 15.19 22.18
CA SER A 279 3.33 15.25 21.44
C SER A 279 3.36 14.56 20.07
N LEU A 280 4.53 14.12 19.59
CA LEU A 280 4.72 13.46 18.29
C LEU A 280 5.17 12.00 18.43
N ILE A 281 5.15 11.45 19.64
CA ILE A 281 5.41 10.03 19.91
C ILE A 281 4.22 9.23 19.37
N LEU A 282 4.45 8.44 18.34
CA LEU A 282 3.40 7.58 17.78
C LEU A 282 3.28 6.29 18.60
N PRO A 283 2.07 5.68 18.66
CA PRO A 283 1.94 4.33 19.18
C PRO A 283 2.91 3.37 18.48
N ALA A 284 3.44 2.40 19.22
CA ALA A 284 4.43 1.47 18.68
C ALA A 284 3.91 0.68 17.46
N GLY A 285 2.67 0.18 17.51
CA GLY A 285 2.04 -0.48 16.36
C GLY A 285 1.85 0.43 15.15
N ALA A 286 1.53 1.71 15.38
CA ALA A 286 1.43 2.70 14.32
C ALA A 286 2.80 2.96 13.66
N SER A 287 3.88 2.99 14.44
CA SER A 287 5.24 3.12 13.93
C SER A 287 5.66 1.90 13.09
N LEU A 288 5.32 0.68 13.52
CA LEU A 288 5.56 -0.54 12.75
C LEU A 288 4.79 -0.53 11.42
N LEU A 289 3.53 -0.09 11.42
CA LEU A 289 2.75 0.08 10.18
C LEU A 289 3.39 1.11 9.23
N LEU A 290 3.90 2.23 9.76
CA LEU A 290 4.62 3.21 8.94
C LEU A 290 5.89 2.63 8.30
N ILE A 291 6.60 1.73 8.99
CA ILE A 291 7.72 1.00 8.40
C ILE A 291 7.22 0.14 7.21
N PHE A 292 6.12 -0.59 7.37
CA PHE A 292 5.53 -1.33 6.26
C PHE A 292 5.07 -0.42 5.10
N THR A 293 4.55 0.77 5.41
CA THR A 293 4.23 1.80 4.41
C THR A 293 5.49 2.18 3.61
N VAL A 294 6.60 2.48 4.28
CA VAL A 294 7.87 2.83 3.61
C VAL A 294 8.40 1.67 2.77
N ILE A 295 8.39 0.44 3.31
CA ILE A 295 8.84 -0.76 2.57
C ILE A 295 7.99 -0.97 1.31
N THR A 296 6.68 -0.81 1.41
CA THR A 296 5.73 -0.95 0.29
C THR A 296 6.00 0.06 -0.81
N LEU A 297 6.21 1.33 -0.43
CA LEU A 297 6.52 2.41 -1.37
C LEU A 297 7.91 2.23 -1.99
N GLY A 298 8.92 1.90 -1.17
CA GLY A 298 10.29 1.65 -1.60
C GLY A 298 10.38 0.49 -2.60
N PHE A 299 9.64 -0.59 -2.37
CA PHE A 299 9.54 -1.71 -3.32
C PHE A 299 9.03 -1.25 -4.69
N SER A 300 8.02 -0.37 -4.73
CA SER A 300 7.51 0.16 -6.01
C SER A 300 8.54 1.02 -6.74
N LEU A 301 9.33 1.83 -6.02
CA LEU A 301 10.40 2.63 -6.60
C LEU A 301 11.51 1.74 -7.19
N LEU A 302 11.96 0.73 -6.43
CA LEU A 302 12.92 -0.24 -6.92
C LEU A 302 12.38 -0.99 -8.15
N TYR A 303 11.08 -1.33 -8.17
CA TYR A 303 10.47 -1.97 -9.32
C TYR A 303 10.47 -1.11 -10.59
N ILE A 304 10.27 0.22 -10.46
CA ILE A 304 10.36 1.13 -11.61
C ILE A 304 11.76 1.07 -12.23
N ILE A 305 12.80 1.00 -11.40
CA ILE A 305 14.21 1.02 -11.82
C ILE A 305 14.66 -0.36 -12.34
N PHE A 306 14.49 -1.41 -11.52
CA PHE A 306 15.09 -2.73 -11.71
C PHE A 306 14.13 -3.79 -12.28
N LYS A 307 12.81 -3.53 -12.29
CA LYS A 307 11.77 -4.41 -12.86
C LYS A 307 11.79 -5.83 -12.29
N LYS A 308 12.21 -6.82 -13.11
CA LYS A 308 12.25 -8.23 -12.68
C LYS A 308 13.37 -8.52 -11.68
N TRP A 309 14.41 -7.68 -11.62
CA TRP A 309 15.55 -7.84 -10.72
C TRP A 309 15.31 -7.25 -9.32
N THR A 310 14.14 -6.67 -9.08
CA THR A 310 13.81 -5.98 -7.82
C THR A 310 14.01 -6.86 -6.60
N LEU A 311 13.60 -8.14 -6.67
CA LEU A 311 13.74 -9.08 -5.56
C LEU A 311 15.22 -9.36 -5.25
N ILE A 312 16.03 -9.59 -6.29
CA ILE A 312 17.47 -9.84 -6.15
C ILE A 312 18.17 -8.61 -5.55
N VAL A 313 17.86 -7.41 -6.05
CA VAL A 313 18.42 -6.16 -5.51
C VAL A 313 18.02 -5.96 -4.05
N LEU A 314 16.77 -6.25 -3.69
CA LEU A 314 16.30 -6.13 -2.31
C LEU A 314 17.02 -7.12 -1.38
N LEU A 315 17.22 -8.37 -1.81
CA LEU A 315 18.01 -9.35 -1.07
C LEU A 315 19.47 -8.92 -0.90
N ILE A 316 20.08 -8.36 -1.96
CA ILE A 316 21.44 -7.82 -1.89
C ILE A 316 21.50 -6.67 -0.90
N ILE A 317 20.57 -5.72 -0.95
CA ILE A 317 20.52 -4.59 0.01
C ILE A 317 20.39 -5.10 1.45
N LEU A 318 19.48 -6.06 1.70
CA LEU A 318 19.33 -6.65 3.03
C LEU A 318 20.62 -7.33 3.49
N PHE A 319 21.24 -8.14 2.63
CA PHE A 319 22.50 -8.84 2.93
C PHE A 319 23.68 -7.89 3.13
N THR A 320 23.79 -6.81 2.36
CA THR A 320 24.86 -5.83 2.56
C THR A 320 24.62 -5.05 3.84
N THR A 321 23.39 -4.58 4.10
CA THR A 321 23.08 -3.84 5.34
C THR A 321 23.33 -4.68 6.59
N SER A 322 22.99 -5.98 6.60
CA SER A 322 23.28 -6.86 7.75
C SER A 322 24.78 -7.02 8.00
N ASN A 323 25.58 -7.16 6.96
CA ASN A 323 27.03 -7.28 7.09
C ASN A 323 27.70 -5.95 7.47
N PHE A 324 27.26 -4.82 6.90
CA PHE A 324 27.77 -3.49 7.26
C PHE A 324 27.44 -3.11 8.71
N LEU A 325 26.25 -3.46 9.20
CA LEU A 325 25.85 -3.23 10.59
C LEU A 325 26.69 -4.05 11.58
N ASN A 326 27.07 -5.29 11.22
CA ASN A 326 27.92 -6.14 12.05
C ASN A 326 29.39 -5.70 12.09
N LEU A 327 29.89 -5.08 11.02
CA LEU A 327 31.33 -4.74 10.92
C LEU A 327 31.73 -3.51 11.74
N ASN A 328 30.82 -2.57 12.00
CA ASN A 328 31.21 -1.28 12.55
C ASN A 328 30.71 -0.93 13.96
N ASN A 329 29.73 -1.62 14.55
CA ASN A 329 29.24 -1.24 15.88
C ASN A 329 28.89 -2.46 16.73
N LYS A 330 29.55 -2.61 17.88
CA LYS A 330 28.89 -3.16 19.07
C LYS A 330 27.75 -2.19 19.39
N ILE A 331 26.57 -2.43 18.81
CA ILE A 331 25.37 -1.63 19.11
C ILE A 331 25.00 -1.97 20.55
N TYR A 332 25.47 -1.14 21.49
CA TYR A 332 24.97 -1.15 22.84
C TYR A 332 23.51 -0.71 22.76
N ASN A 333 22.59 -1.66 22.91
CA ASN A 333 21.16 -1.36 23.10
C ASN A 333 20.99 -0.73 24.47
N SER A 334 21.37 0.53 24.61
CA SER A 334 21.01 1.33 25.77
C SER A 334 19.52 1.63 25.69
N ALA A 335 18.70 0.93 26.47
CA ALA A 335 17.33 1.34 26.74
C ALA A 335 17.32 2.80 27.18
N TYR A 336 16.49 3.59 26.51
CA TYR A 336 16.38 5.02 26.69
C TYR A 336 15.98 5.36 28.13
N GLY A 337 16.66 6.31 28.76
CA GLY A 337 16.39 6.74 30.14
C GLY A 337 17.18 6.01 31.24
N LEU A 338 18.01 5.01 30.91
CA LEU A 338 18.93 4.38 31.87
C LEU A 338 20.33 4.99 31.78
N ASN A 339 20.97 5.23 32.93
CA ASN A 339 22.33 5.73 33.01
C ASN A 339 23.32 4.56 33.10
N TYR A 340 23.94 4.23 31.97
CA TYR A 340 24.87 3.10 31.82
C TYR A 340 26.26 3.35 32.40
N ASN A 341 26.50 4.55 32.95
CA ASN A 341 27.78 4.90 33.58
C ASN A 341 27.83 4.54 35.07
N LYS A 342 26.74 4.03 35.66
CA LYS A 342 26.73 3.52 37.05
C LYS A 342 26.97 2.00 37.04
N GLN A 343 28.07 1.57 37.65
CA GLN A 343 28.29 0.18 38.00
C GLN A 343 27.23 -0.25 39.01
N ALA A 344 26.42 -1.26 38.67
CA ALA A 344 25.45 -1.83 39.57
C ALA A 344 26.19 -2.69 40.61
N ASN A 345 26.26 -2.24 41.86
CA ASN A 345 26.56 -3.12 43.00
C ASN A 345 25.33 -3.98 43.24
N ILE A 346 25.35 -5.20 42.68
CA ILE A 346 24.33 -6.20 42.94
C ILE A 346 24.84 -7.03 44.12
N ASP A 347 24.34 -6.74 45.32
CA ASP A 347 24.51 -7.62 46.48
C ASP A 347 23.55 -8.81 46.31
N ILE A 348 24.11 -10.00 46.08
CA ILE A 348 23.34 -11.25 45.86
C ILE A 348 23.06 -11.96 47.21
N SER A 349 23.19 -11.29 48.35
CA SER A 349 22.83 -11.88 49.63
C SER A 349 21.39 -11.52 50.03
N LYS A 350 20.41 -12.34 49.65
CA LYS A 350 19.19 -12.60 50.41
C LYS A 350 18.41 -13.79 49.88
#